data_AF-A0A4Y2D869-F1
#
_entry.id   AF-A0A4Y2D869-F1
#
_cell.length_a   1.000
_cell.length_b   1.000
_cell.length_c   1.000
_cell.angle_alpha   90.00
_cell.angle_beta   90.00
_cell.angle_gamma   90.00
#
_symmetry.space_group_name_H-M   'P 1'
#
loop_
_entity.id
_entity.type
_entity.pdbx_description
1 polymer ?
#
loop_
_entity_poly.entity_id
_entity_poly.type
_entity_poly.pdbx_seq_one_letter_code
_entity_poly.pdbx_strand_id
1 'polypeptide(L)'
;MIHGPCGPHNAHSPCMKDGKRSKKFPRKLQKETIHNENGYPQCRRRYPADGGQTATINILNGDYATIDNSWIDLYSSILTKMFIAHINVKA
;
A
#
# COMPACT_ATOMS: atom_id res chain seq x y z
N MET A 1 -4.36 -0.43 6.45
CA MET A 1 -5.40 0.26 5.64
C MET A 1 -5.17 -0.12 4.18
N ILE A 2 -6.20 -0.26 3.35
CA ILE A 2 -6.03 -0.54 1.92
C ILE A 2 -5.95 0.79 1.16
N HIS A 3 -4.95 0.96 0.30
CA HIS A 3 -4.88 2.10 -0.60
C HIS A 3 -5.96 1.96 -1.69
N GLY A 4 -6.77 3.00 -1.86
CA GLY A 4 -7.77 3.03 -2.93
C GLY A 4 -7.13 3.07 -4.33
N PRO A 5 -7.92 2.79 -5.38
CA PRO A 5 -7.45 2.87 -6.77
C PRO A 5 -6.88 4.26 -7.08
N CYS A 6 -5.81 4.30 -7.86
CA CYS A 6 -5.18 5.54 -8.33
C CYS A 6 -4.49 5.32 -9.67
N GLY A 7 -4.00 6.40 -10.29
CA GLY A 7 -3.36 6.32 -11.60
C GLY A 7 -4.41 6.16 -12.70
N PRO A 8 -4.22 5.25 -13.67
CA PRO A 8 -5.20 5.03 -14.74
C PRO A 8 -6.60 4.65 -14.22
N HIS A 9 -6.66 3.97 -13.08
CA HIS A 9 -7.93 3.58 -12.45
C HIS A 9 -8.63 4.72 -11.72
N ASN A 10 -7.89 5.77 -11.33
CA ASN A 10 -8.45 6.99 -10.74
C ASN A 10 -7.42 8.13 -10.78
N ALA A 11 -7.52 9.01 -11.78
CA ALA A 11 -6.63 10.16 -11.92
C ALA A 11 -6.91 11.26 -10.87
N HIS A 12 -8.10 11.27 -10.26
CA HIS A 12 -8.52 12.25 -9.25
C HIS A 12 -8.14 11.84 -7.82
N SER A 13 -7.52 10.68 -7.63
CA SER A 13 -7.09 10.23 -6.30
C SER A 13 -6.12 11.23 -5.67
N PRO A 14 -6.21 11.51 -4.34
CA PRO A 14 -5.36 12.50 -3.65
C PRO A 14 -3.86 12.25 -3.75
N CYS A 15 -3.46 11.01 -4.08
CA CYS A 15 -2.06 10.64 -4.28
C CYS A 15 -1.56 10.94 -5.71
N MET A 16 -2.39 11.40 -6.63
CA MET A 16 -1.97 11.86 -7.95
C MET A 16 -1.48 13.31 -7.85
N LYS A 17 -0.26 13.58 -8.31
CA LYS A 17 0.35 14.92 -8.39
C LYS A 17 0.92 15.11 -9.79
N ASP A 18 0.52 16.16 -10.48
CA ASP A 18 0.99 16.50 -11.84
C ASP A 18 0.88 15.31 -12.83
N GLY A 19 -0.23 14.57 -12.76
CA GLY A 19 -0.47 13.36 -13.56
C GLY A 19 0.38 12.15 -13.17
N LYS A 20 1.24 12.26 -12.15
CA LYS A 20 2.12 11.18 -11.66
C LYS A 20 1.66 10.66 -10.31
N ARG A 21 1.81 9.36 -10.09
CA ARG A 21 1.56 8.73 -8.79
C ARG A 21 2.63 9.18 -7.79
N SER A 22 2.24 9.97 -6.79
CA SER A 22 3.14 10.38 -5.70
C SER A 22 3.43 9.24 -4.72
N LYS A 23 2.47 8.32 -4.55
CA LYS A 23 2.66 7.07 -3.80
C LYS A 23 2.89 5.90 -4.78
N LYS A 24 3.90 5.07 -4.50
CA LYS A 24 4.35 3.97 -5.37
C LYS A 24 3.46 2.71 -5.25
N PHE A 25 2.15 2.86 -5.38
CA PHE A 25 1.20 1.74 -5.38
C PHE A 25 0.90 1.25 -6.80
N PRO A 26 0.64 -0.06 -6.98
CA PRO A 26 0.84 -1.14 -6.00
C PRO A 26 2.33 -1.35 -5.66
N ARG A 27 2.64 -1.69 -4.40
CA ARG A 27 4.03 -1.92 -3.95
C ARG A 27 4.48 -3.34 -4.25
N LYS A 28 5.77 -3.53 -4.51
CA LYS A 28 6.35 -4.86 -4.73
C LYS A 28 6.08 -5.77 -3.53
N LEU A 29 5.52 -6.95 -3.81
CA LEU A 29 5.41 -8.05 -2.86
C LEU A 29 6.82 -8.58 -2.53
N GLN A 30 7.05 -8.89 -1.27
CA GLN A 30 8.37 -9.27 -0.78
C GLN A 30 8.25 -10.10 0.49
N LYS A 31 9.04 -11.18 0.56
CA LYS A 31 8.96 -12.16 1.67
C LYS A 31 9.53 -11.63 2.97
N GLU A 32 10.40 -10.62 2.93
CA GLU A 32 11.07 -10.09 4.10
C GLU A 32 11.13 -8.56 4.05
N THR A 33 11.44 -7.96 5.20
CA THR A 33 11.65 -6.51 5.30
C THR A 33 13.09 -6.18 4.95
N ILE A 34 13.30 -5.41 3.88
CA ILE A 34 14.64 -5.07 3.38
C ILE A 34 15.00 -3.66 3.84
N HIS A 35 16.13 -3.51 4.53
CA HIS A 35 16.71 -2.19 4.80
C HIS A 35 17.43 -1.71 3.53
N ASN A 36 17.08 -0.53 3.03
CA ASN A 36 17.75 0.07 1.88
C ASN A 36 18.57 1.29 2.31
N GLU A 37 19.47 1.71 1.44
CA GLU A 37 20.33 2.88 1.61
C GLU A 37 19.54 4.20 1.71
N ASN A 38 18.27 4.18 1.31
CA ASN A 38 17.37 5.35 1.31
C ASN A 38 16.78 5.65 2.70
N GLY A 39 17.23 4.95 3.75
CA GLY A 39 16.83 5.21 5.14
C GLY A 39 15.42 4.72 5.53
N TYR A 40 14.68 4.08 4.61
CA TYR A 40 13.33 3.57 4.88
C TYR A 40 13.23 2.08 4.55
N PRO A 41 12.97 1.22 5.55
CA PRO A 41 12.84 -0.21 5.30
C PRO A 41 11.64 -0.48 4.37
N GLN A 42 11.86 -1.32 3.37
CA GLN A 42 10.80 -1.87 2.56
C GLN A 42 10.18 -3.05 3.32
N CYS A 43 9.01 -2.86 3.92
CA CYS A 43 8.38 -3.89 4.72
C CYS A 43 7.93 -5.10 3.90
N ARG A 44 7.99 -6.27 4.55
CA ARG A 44 7.42 -7.54 4.10
C ARG A 44 5.96 -7.40 3.63
N ARG A 45 5.66 -7.96 2.46
CA ARG A 45 4.33 -8.06 1.83
C ARG A 45 4.17 -9.43 1.20
N ARG A 46 3.48 -10.35 1.90
CA ARG A 46 3.33 -11.74 1.48
C ARG A 46 2.50 -11.87 0.20
N TYR A 47 2.95 -12.74 -0.71
CA TYR A 47 2.17 -13.17 -1.86
C TYR A 47 0.95 -13.98 -1.41
N PRO A 48 -0.15 -14.00 -2.19
CA PRO A 48 -1.30 -14.85 -1.89
C PRO A 48 -0.91 -16.32 -1.68
N ALA A 49 0.01 -16.85 -2.49
CA ALA A 49 0.53 -18.21 -2.37
C ALA A 49 1.33 -18.47 -1.08
N ASP A 50 1.88 -17.43 -0.45
CA ASP A 50 2.65 -17.51 0.81
C ASP A 50 1.81 -17.04 2.02
N GLY A 51 0.48 -17.21 1.97
CA GLY A 51 -0.44 -16.78 3.04
C GLY A 51 -0.73 -15.28 3.07
N GLY A 52 -0.53 -14.59 1.93
CA GLY A 52 -1.00 -13.22 1.73
C GLY A 52 -2.51 -13.15 1.50
N GLN A 53 -3.12 -11.99 1.78
CA GLN A 53 -4.56 -11.81 1.65
C GLN A 53 -4.89 -11.15 0.31
N THR A 54 -6.08 -11.47 -0.20
CA THR A 54 -6.71 -10.78 -1.32
C THR A 54 -8.06 -10.23 -0.89
N ALA A 55 -8.50 -9.17 -1.55
CA ALA A 55 -9.82 -8.58 -1.35
C ALA A 55 -10.36 -8.07 -2.69
N THR A 56 -11.68 -8.14 -2.86
CA THR A 56 -12.35 -7.53 -4.01
C THR A 56 -12.81 -6.13 -3.62
N ILE A 57 -12.39 -5.13 -4.38
CA ILE A 57 -12.79 -3.74 -4.17
C ILE A 57 -13.53 -3.20 -5.39
N ASN A 58 -14.49 -2.31 -5.15
CA ASN A 58 -15.10 -1.55 -6.22
C ASN A 58 -14.10 -0.47 -6.71
N ILE A 59 -13.90 -0.41 -8.01
CA ILE A 59 -13.16 0.67 -8.67
C ILE A 59 -14.16 1.65 -9.30
N LEU A 60 -13.67 2.80 -9.77
CA LEU A 60 -14.53 3.79 -10.43
C LEU A 60 -15.39 3.13 -11.53
N ASN A 61 -16.63 3.62 -11.66
CA ASN A 61 -17.64 3.18 -12.62
C ASN A 61 -18.34 1.84 -12.31
N GLY A 62 -18.23 1.33 -11.08
CA GLY A 62 -18.98 0.15 -10.64
C GLY A 62 -18.32 -1.18 -10.97
N ASP A 63 -17.14 -1.13 -11.61
CA ASP A 63 -16.30 -2.30 -11.84
C ASP A 63 -15.67 -2.79 -10.53
N TYR A 64 -15.20 -4.04 -10.53
CA TYR A 64 -14.54 -4.65 -9.38
C TYR A 64 -13.14 -5.13 -9.74
N ALA A 65 -12.21 -4.94 -8.83
CA ALA A 65 -10.84 -5.43 -8.96
C ALA A 65 -10.45 -6.27 -7.73
N THR A 66 -9.79 -7.40 -7.98
CA THR A 66 -9.13 -8.18 -6.93
C THR A 66 -7.76 -7.57 -6.66
N ILE A 67 -7.55 -7.17 -5.42
CA ILE A 67 -6.28 -6.62 -4.93
C ILE A 67 -5.65 -7.57 -3.92
N ASP A 68 -4.33 -7.48 -3.76
CA ASP A 68 -3.57 -8.23 -2.76
C ASP A 68 -2.83 -7.30 -1.79
N ASN A 69 -1.96 -7.88 -0.97
CA ASN A 69 -1.11 -7.17 0.00
C ASN A 69 -0.24 -6.04 -0.60
N SER A 70 -0.06 -5.95 -1.93
CA SER A 70 0.65 -4.84 -2.59
C SER A 70 -0.05 -3.50 -2.40
N TRP A 71 -1.36 -3.50 -2.14
CA TRP A 71 -2.19 -2.31 -1.95
C TRP A 71 -2.30 -1.86 -0.49
N ILE A 72 -1.74 -2.61 0.46
CA ILE A 72 -1.83 -2.26 1.89
C ILE A 72 -0.98 -1.02 2.18
N ASP A 73 -1.57 0.05 2.69
CA ASP A 73 -0.83 1.11 3.35
C ASP A 73 -0.52 0.66 4.79
N LEU A 74 0.77 0.45 5.06
CA LEU A 74 1.30 0.09 6.39
C LEU A 74 1.38 1.31 7.31
N TYR A 75 1.22 2.51 6.74
CA TYR A 75 1.19 3.74 7.50
C TYR A 75 -0.24 3.97 8.02
N SER A 76 -0.41 3.90 9.34
CA SER A 76 -1.64 4.36 9.99
C SER A 76 -1.38 5.71 10.64
N SER A 77 -1.98 6.76 10.08
CA SER A 77 -1.84 8.13 10.60
C SER A 77 -2.32 8.25 12.05
N ILE A 78 -3.29 7.43 12.45
CA ILE A 78 -3.82 7.39 13.83
C ILE A 78 -2.76 6.81 14.77
N LEU A 79 -2.16 5.68 14.40
CA LEU A 79 -1.13 5.03 15.23
C LEU A 79 0.16 5.86 15.29
N THR A 80 0.58 6.49 14.19
CA THR A 80 1.77 7.35 14.19
C THR A 80 1.58 8.60 15.06
N LYS A 81 0.37 9.19 15.07
CA LYS A 81 0.04 10.35 15.92
C LYS A 81 -0.12 9.97 17.38
N MET A 82 -0.73 8.82 17.67
CA MET A 82 -0.97 8.37 19.05
C MET A 82 0.30 7.94 19.77
N PHE A 83 1.27 7.34 19.07
CA PHE A 83 2.45 6.76 19.72
C PHE A 83 3.75 7.55 19.50
N ILE A 84 3.74 8.68 18.76
CA ILE A 84 4.95 9.39 18.30
C ILE A 84 6.03 8.39 17.85
N ALA A 85 5.57 7.31 17.23
CA ALA A 85 6.38 6.20 16.81
C ALA A 85 5.96 5.94 15.38
N HIS A 86 6.94 5.96 14.47
CA HIS A 86 6.76 5.38 13.16
C HIS A 86 6.57 3.87 13.34
N ILE A 87 5.34 3.46 13.72
CA ILE A 87 4.92 2.07 13.83
C ILE A 87 4.86 1.51 12.41
N ASN A 88 6.04 1.22 11.86
CA ASN A 88 6.21 0.13 10.93
C ASN A 88 6.21 -1.11 11.83
N VAL A 89 5.04 -1.73 11.98
CA VAL A 89 4.85 -2.98 12.72
C VAL A 89 5.93 -3.98 12.28
N LYS A 90 6.94 -4.16 13.14
CA LYS A 90 7.81 -5.33 13.13
C LYS A 90 7.11 -6.38 13.98
N ALA A 91 6.66 -7.44 13.32
CA ALA A 91 6.41 -8.76 13.88
C ALA A 91 6.77 -9.80 12.81
#